data_AF-A0A7S1Z405-F1
#
_entry.id   AF-A0A7S1Z405-F1
#
_cell.length_a   1.000
_cell.length_b   1.000
_cell.length_c   1.000
_cell.angle_alpha   90.00
_cell.angle_beta   90.00
_cell.angle_gamma   90.00
#
_symmetry.space_group_name_H-M   'P 1'
#
loop_
_entity.id
_entity.type
_entity.pdbx_description
1 polymer ?
#
loop_
_entity_poly.entity_id
_entity_poly.type
_entity_poly.pdbx_seq_one_letter_code
_entity_poly.pdbx_strand_id
1 'polypeptide(L)'
;TMDEGKTDLSPYELARLEKIKRNNDFLKNIGLGPKKILKAPKPPNHKRQRLAQPRVPTRSSKRIREAQAREDVKSSESILDDGKEELADISNKGIDYDSTPREPDELDDSEFQVYISLRSWRLRKSRELDIEAYKVFQNRTICEMVRRRRNDKMFAGREGMKGTSTVEKDLLLVWGIGPAKAEQGGFGWEALDVLDIPENKMLLMASREVCDNPPELSGIADKSDNQ
;
A
#
# COMPACT_ATOMS: atom_id res chain seq x y z
N THR A 1 -36.85 -32.83 33.75
CA THR A 1 -37.56 -31.96 32.78
C THR A 1 -37.19 -30.51 33.06
N MET A 2 -35.99 -30.14 32.63
CA MET A 2 -35.45 -28.77 32.55
C MET A 2 -34.51 -28.87 31.34
N ASP A 3 -34.51 -28.00 30.35
CA ASP A 3 -34.25 -26.57 30.44
C ASP A 3 -34.70 -25.94 29.10
N GLU A 4 -35.85 -25.25 29.07
CA GLU A 4 -36.29 -24.45 27.90
C GLU A 4 -35.63 -23.07 27.95
N GLY A 5 -34.30 -23.04 27.89
CA GLY A 5 -33.53 -21.85 27.54
C GLY A 5 -33.71 -21.56 26.05
N LYS A 6 -34.91 -21.14 25.63
CA LYS A 6 -35.12 -20.50 24.33
C LYS A 6 -34.33 -19.21 24.35
N THR A 7 -33.11 -19.27 23.82
CA THR A 7 -32.27 -18.12 23.59
C THR A 7 -33.03 -17.14 22.72
N ASP A 8 -33.47 -16.02 23.31
CA ASP A 8 -33.97 -14.84 22.62
C ASP A 8 -32.83 -14.23 21.80
N LEU A 9 -32.47 -14.92 20.73
CA LEU A 9 -31.49 -14.45 19.76
C LEU A 9 -32.14 -13.30 18.99
N SER A 10 -31.40 -12.20 18.85
CA SER A 10 -31.85 -11.07 18.06
C SER A 10 -32.13 -11.50 16.61
N PRO A 11 -33.00 -10.78 15.86
CA PRO A 11 -33.24 -11.08 14.44
C PRO A 11 -31.96 -11.17 13.60
N TYR A 12 -30.96 -10.36 13.95
CA TYR A 12 -29.63 -10.40 13.33
C TYR A 12 -28.89 -11.73 13.58
N GLU A 13 -28.92 -12.24 14.81
CA GLU A 13 -28.24 -13.49 15.16
C GLU A 13 -28.87 -14.69 14.48
N LEU A 14 -30.20 -14.70 14.33
CA LEU A 14 -30.90 -15.72 13.55
C LEU A 14 -30.45 -15.71 12.08
N ALA A 15 -30.42 -14.53 11.45
CA ALA A 15 -29.96 -14.39 10.07
C ALA A 15 -28.47 -14.79 9.91
N ARG A 16 -27.64 -14.46 10.89
CA ARG A 16 -26.22 -14.84 10.93
C ARG A 16 -26.05 -16.35 11.03
N LEU A 17 -26.80 -17.02 11.92
CA LEU A 17 -26.77 -18.47 12.08
C LEU A 17 -27.26 -19.19 10.84
N GLU A 18 -28.29 -18.67 10.18
CA GLU A 18 -28.79 -19.22 8.92
C GLU A 18 -27.72 -19.14 7.81
N LYS A 19 -27.03 -18.01 7.72
CA LYS A 19 -25.92 -17.83 6.77
C LYS A 19 -24.75 -18.78 7.06
N ILE A 20 -24.39 -18.97 8.33
CA ILE A 20 -23.39 -19.95 8.75
C ILE A 20 -23.81 -21.37 8.34
N LYS A 21 -25.08 -21.72 8.54
CA LYS A 21 -25.62 -23.04 8.18
C LYS A 21 -25.53 -23.29 6.68
N ARG A 22 -26.01 -22.36 5.84
CA ARG A 22 -25.92 -22.48 4.37
C ARG A 22 -24.48 -22.64 3.90
N ASN A 23 -23.55 -21.86 4.45
CA ASN A 23 -22.13 -21.96 4.11
C ASN A 23 -21.54 -23.32 4.49
N ASN A 24 -21.87 -23.84 5.68
CA ASN A 24 -21.42 -25.15 6.12
C ASN A 24 -21.96 -26.29 5.24
N ASP A 25 -23.21 -26.20 4.80
CA ASP A 25 -23.80 -27.19 3.91
C ASP A 25 -23.20 -27.14 2.50
N PHE A 26 -22.92 -25.95 1.97
CA PHE A 26 -22.17 -25.78 0.73
C PHE A 26 -20.77 -26.40 0.82
N LEU A 27 -20.03 -26.12 1.90
CA LEU A 27 -18.70 -26.69 2.15
C LEU A 27 -18.72 -28.21 2.23
N LYS A 28 -19.75 -28.80 2.85
CA LYS A 28 -19.95 -30.27 2.87
C LYS A 28 -20.17 -30.82 1.47
N ASN A 29 -21.02 -30.18 0.66
CA ASN A 29 -21.34 -30.64 -0.70
C ASN A 29 -20.12 -30.63 -1.63
N ILE A 30 -19.19 -29.68 -1.45
CA ILE A 30 -17.94 -29.63 -2.23
C ILE A 30 -16.79 -30.46 -1.62
N GLY A 31 -17.06 -31.23 -0.55
CA GLY A 31 -16.04 -32.07 0.12
C GLY A 31 -15.04 -31.32 1.00
N LEU A 32 -15.27 -30.03 1.29
CA LEU A 32 -14.46 -29.18 2.16
C LEU A 32 -15.05 -29.01 3.57
N GLY A 33 -15.90 -29.94 4.01
CA GLY A 33 -16.43 -29.96 5.36
C GLY A 33 -15.32 -29.96 6.43
N PRO A 34 -15.61 -29.54 7.67
CA PRO A 34 -14.63 -29.44 8.74
C PRO A 34 -13.91 -30.78 8.90
N LYS A 35 -12.65 -30.83 8.45
CA LYS A 35 -11.80 -31.99 8.65
C LYS A 35 -11.68 -32.15 10.16
N LYS A 36 -12.15 -33.29 10.68
CA LYS A 36 -11.87 -33.68 12.06
C LYS A 36 -10.37 -33.48 12.23
N ILE A 37 -9.97 -32.48 13.03
CA ILE A 37 -8.57 -32.27 13.36
C ILE A 37 -8.20 -33.52 14.16
N LEU A 38 -7.67 -34.53 13.47
CA LEU A 38 -7.07 -35.68 14.12
C LEU A 38 -6.03 -35.07 15.04
N LYS A 39 -6.17 -35.31 16.34
CA LYS A 39 -5.26 -34.80 17.37
C LYS A 39 -3.85 -35.09 16.89
N ALA A 40 -3.12 -34.03 16.56
CA ALA A 40 -1.77 -34.18 16.02
C ALA A 40 -0.97 -35.03 17.01
N PRO A 41 -0.25 -36.07 16.55
CA PRO A 41 0.61 -36.85 17.42
C PRO A 41 1.58 -35.89 18.13
N LYS A 42 1.73 -36.06 19.45
CA LYS A 42 2.68 -35.26 20.23
C LYS A 42 4.04 -35.30 19.53
N PRO A 43 4.65 -34.15 19.19
CA PRO A 43 5.95 -34.15 18.54
C PRO A 43 6.95 -34.88 19.44
N PRO A 44 7.82 -35.74 18.87
CA PRO A 44 8.86 -36.41 19.63
C PRO A 44 9.75 -35.36 20.29
N ASN A 45 9.98 -35.55 21.59
CA ASN A 45 10.79 -34.69 22.44
C ASN A 45 12.26 -34.81 22.03
N HIS A 46 12.66 -34.13 20.95
CA HIS A 46 14.05 -34.05 20.54
C HIS A 46 14.79 -33.18 21.54
N LYS A 47 15.50 -33.85 22.46
CA LYS A 47 16.50 -33.26 23.34
C LYS A 47 17.44 -32.41 22.50
N ARG A 48 17.34 -31.10 22.73
CA ARG A 48 18.10 -30.02 22.09
C ARG A 48 19.59 -30.23 22.40
N GLN A 49 20.31 -30.92 21.52
CA GLN A 49 21.77 -30.90 21.55
C GLN A 49 22.22 -29.49 21.17
N ARG A 50 22.65 -28.75 22.20
CA ARG A 50 23.46 -27.56 22.04
C ARG A 50 24.79 -27.95 21.39
N LEU A 51 25.26 -27.09 20.47
CA LEU A 51 26.65 -26.83 20.05
C LEU A 51 26.89 -26.98 18.54
N ALA A 52 26.63 -25.90 17.80
CA ALA A 52 27.52 -25.42 16.74
C ALA A 52 27.26 -23.92 16.56
N GLN A 53 28.31 -23.11 16.56
CA GLN A 53 28.21 -21.67 16.37
C GLN A 53 27.61 -21.33 14.99
N PRO A 54 26.89 -20.19 14.86
CA PRO A 54 26.32 -19.76 13.59
C PRO A 54 27.45 -19.46 12.59
N ARG A 55 27.64 -20.33 11.60
CA ARG A 55 28.46 -20.00 10.44
C ARG A 55 27.64 -19.10 9.53
N VAL A 56 28.18 -17.91 9.27
CA VAL A 56 27.59 -16.92 8.36
C VAL A 56 27.41 -17.57 6.98
N PRO A 57 26.22 -17.49 6.35
CA PRO A 57 26.00 -18.06 5.03
C PRO A 57 26.85 -17.33 3.99
N THR A 58 27.96 -17.93 3.54
CA THR A 58 28.69 -17.43 2.38
C THR A 58 27.89 -17.75 1.12
N ARG A 59 27.11 -16.76 0.67
CA ARG A 59 26.42 -16.72 -0.62
C ARG A 59 27.44 -16.62 -1.75
N SER A 60 28.07 -17.75 -2.10
CA SER A 60 28.92 -17.88 -3.28
C SER A 60 28.05 -18.06 -4.52
N SER A 61 27.55 -16.95 -5.08
CA SER A 61 26.87 -16.97 -6.37
C SER A 61 27.90 -16.83 -7.50
N LYS A 62 28.06 -17.89 -8.31
CA LYS A 62 28.94 -17.96 -9.49
C LYS A 62 28.72 -16.86 -10.55
N ARG A 63 27.61 -16.11 -10.50
CA ARG A 63 27.26 -15.09 -11.51
C ARG A 63 28.05 -13.77 -11.42
N ILE A 64 28.77 -13.49 -10.33
CA ILE A 64 29.50 -12.21 -10.19
C ILE A 64 30.87 -12.23 -10.89
N ARG A 65 31.43 -13.42 -11.18
CA ARG A 65 32.78 -13.52 -11.76
C ARG A 65 32.89 -13.17 -13.24
N GLU A 66 31.80 -13.12 -13.99
CA GLU A 66 31.84 -12.77 -15.43
C GLU A 66 31.75 -11.25 -15.67
N ALA A 67 31.30 -10.46 -14.70
CA ALA A 67 31.22 -9.00 -14.84
C ALA A 67 32.56 -8.28 -14.61
N GLN A 68 33.52 -8.89 -13.91
CA GLN A 68 34.82 -8.28 -13.60
C GLN A 68 35.92 -8.59 -14.63
N ALA A 69 35.62 -9.37 -15.68
CA ALA A 69 36.59 -9.73 -16.72
C ALA A 69 36.51 -8.86 -17.99
N ARG A 70 35.74 -7.76 -17.98
CA ARG A 70 35.51 -6.91 -19.16
C ARG A 70 35.91 -5.43 -19.01
N GLU A 71 36.42 -5.01 -17.86
CA GLU A 71 36.93 -3.64 -17.68
C GLU A 71 38.44 -3.56 -17.95
N ASP A 72 38.86 -3.79 -19.20
CA ASP A 72 40.24 -3.52 -19.62
C ASP A 72 40.36 -3.28 -21.14
N VAL A 73 39.41 -2.55 -21.75
CA VAL A 73 39.61 -2.01 -23.11
C VAL A 73 39.31 -0.52 -23.13
N LYS A 74 40.41 0.21 -23.13
CA LYS A 74 40.60 1.65 -23.29
C LYS A 74 40.09 2.15 -24.65
N SER A 75 39.48 3.33 -24.59
CA SER A 75 39.61 4.49 -25.50
C SER A 75 39.46 4.28 -27.02
N SER A 76 38.39 4.85 -27.58
CA SER A 76 38.50 5.59 -28.84
C SER A 76 37.47 6.71 -28.89
N GLU A 77 38.03 7.90 -29.01
CA GLU A 77 37.48 9.22 -29.23
C GLU A 77 36.77 9.31 -30.59
N SER A 78 35.58 9.91 -30.63
CA SER A 78 35.04 10.53 -31.85
C SER A 78 34.01 11.62 -31.51
N ILE A 79 34.37 12.82 -31.94
CA ILE A 79 33.64 14.09 -31.98
C ILE A 79 32.44 14.00 -32.96
N LEU A 80 31.37 14.75 -32.67
CA LEU A 80 30.42 15.50 -33.55
C LEU A 80 29.07 15.59 -32.80
N ASP A 81 28.67 16.75 -32.28
CA ASP A 81 28.01 17.89 -32.96
C ASP A 81 26.47 17.73 -33.01
N ASP A 82 25.81 18.85 -32.77
CA ASP A 82 24.40 19.17 -33.02
C ASP A 82 23.37 19.09 -31.87
N GLY A 83 22.75 20.24 -31.56
CA GLY A 83 21.42 20.32 -30.97
C GLY A 83 21.28 20.20 -29.44
N LYS A 84 22.06 20.94 -28.65
CA LYS A 84 21.77 21.09 -27.21
C LYS A 84 20.56 22.00 -27.01
N GLU A 85 19.36 21.45 -27.20
CA GLU A 85 18.14 22.02 -26.62
C GLU A 85 18.38 22.21 -25.12
N GLU A 86 18.11 23.43 -24.68
CA GLU A 86 18.15 23.88 -23.30
C GLU A 86 17.01 23.18 -22.54
N LEU A 87 17.18 21.88 -22.28
CA LEU A 87 16.42 21.14 -21.29
C LEU A 87 16.78 21.78 -19.96
N ALA A 88 15.93 22.73 -19.56
CA ALA A 88 15.96 23.42 -18.29
C ALA A 88 16.38 22.42 -17.22
N ASP A 89 17.49 22.74 -16.59
CA ASP A 89 18.02 22.13 -15.38
C ASP A 89 16.92 22.26 -14.32
N ILE A 90 15.94 21.34 -14.35
CA ILE A 90 14.99 21.12 -13.26
C ILE A 90 15.87 20.60 -12.15
N SER A 91 16.40 21.57 -11.40
CA SER A 91 17.34 21.39 -10.34
C SER A 91 16.96 20.13 -9.58
N ASN A 92 17.92 19.20 -9.52
CA ASN A 92 17.96 18.00 -8.70
C ASN A 92 17.85 18.37 -7.21
N LYS A 93 16.79 19.07 -6.79
CA LYS A 93 16.29 19.01 -5.43
C LYS A 93 15.86 17.56 -5.28
N GLY A 94 16.78 16.73 -4.79
CA GLY A 94 16.53 15.33 -4.52
C GLY A 94 15.18 15.19 -3.84
N ILE A 95 14.34 14.31 -4.36
CA ILE A 95 13.01 14.06 -3.80
C ILE A 95 13.23 13.67 -2.34
N ASP A 96 12.76 14.50 -1.41
CA ASP A 96 12.91 14.26 0.01
C ASP A 96 11.88 13.21 0.46
N TYR A 97 12.25 11.94 0.27
CA TYR A 97 11.46 10.78 0.68
C TYR A 97 11.37 10.58 2.20
N ASP A 98 12.10 11.38 3.00
CA ASP A 98 12.04 11.31 4.46
C ASP A 98 10.91 12.19 5.02
N SER A 99 10.44 13.16 4.24
CA SER A 99 9.28 13.99 4.58
C SER A 99 7.92 13.35 4.28
N THR A 100 7.89 12.24 3.51
CA THR A 100 6.64 11.61 3.09
C THR A 100 6.16 10.53 4.07
N PRO A 101 4.84 10.43 4.31
CA PRO A 101 4.30 9.52 5.32
C PRO A 101 4.61 8.07 4.97
N ARG A 102 5.19 7.32 5.91
CA ARG A 102 5.57 5.92 5.70
C ARG A 102 4.47 4.98 6.16
N GLU A 103 3.80 5.34 7.24
CA GLU A 103 2.75 4.56 7.87
C GLU A 103 1.39 5.27 7.86
N PRO A 104 0.28 4.52 7.93
CA PRO A 104 -1.06 5.10 7.92
C PRO A 104 -1.35 6.02 9.11
N ASP A 105 -0.64 5.82 10.22
CA ASP A 105 -0.81 6.59 11.45
C ASP A 105 -0.23 8.03 11.34
N GLU A 106 0.53 8.30 10.27
CA GLU A 106 1.05 9.63 9.92
C GLU A 106 0.09 10.44 9.02
N LEU A 107 -1.05 9.84 8.65
CA LEU A 107 -2.12 10.47 7.88
C LEU A 107 -3.14 11.10 8.83
N ASP A 108 -3.72 12.23 8.43
CA ASP A 108 -4.88 12.78 9.15
C ASP A 108 -6.14 11.90 8.94
N ASP A 109 -7.20 12.16 9.70
CA ASP A 109 -8.43 11.35 9.65
C ASP A 109 -9.05 11.30 8.24
N SER A 110 -8.98 12.40 7.48
CA SER A 110 -9.55 12.48 6.13
C SER A 110 -8.68 11.74 5.12
N GLU A 111 -7.36 11.91 5.18
CA GLU A 111 -6.38 11.16 4.40
C GLU A 111 -6.46 9.66 4.69
N PHE A 112 -6.65 9.27 5.95
CA PHE A 112 -6.80 7.89 6.36
C PHE A 112 -8.04 7.23 5.74
N GLN A 113 -9.17 7.93 5.64
CA GLN A 113 -10.36 7.40 4.93
C GLN A 113 -10.06 7.12 3.45
N VAL A 114 -9.33 8.02 2.78
CA VAL A 114 -8.90 7.81 1.39
C VAL A 114 -7.94 6.62 1.28
N TYR A 115 -7.03 6.47 2.25
CA TYR A 115 -6.16 5.29 2.36
C TYR A 115 -6.97 3.99 2.49
N ILE A 116 -8.05 3.96 3.28
CA ILE A 116 -8.92 2.78 3.41
C ILE A 116 -9.59 2.44 2.07
N SER A 117 -10.02 3.43 1.30
CA SER A 117 -10.56 3.23 -0.06
C SER A 117 -9.54 2.58 -0.99
N LEU A 118 -8.32 3.11 -1.06
CA LEU A 118 -7.23 2.54 -1.87
C LEU A 118 -6.80 1.16 -1.39
N ARG A 119 -6.72 0.94 -0.08
CA ARG A 119 -6.40 -0.38 0.51
C ARG A 119 -7.45 -1.42 0.11
N SER A 120 -8.73 -1.05 0.15
CA SER A 120 -9.84 -1.92 -0.22
C SER A 120 -9.81 -2.26 -1.71
N TRP A 121 -9.53 -1.29 -2.58
CA TRP A 121 -9.29 -1.53 -4.01
C TRP A 121 -8.10 -2.46 -4.25
N ARG A 122 -6.94 -2.21 -3.61
CA ARG A 122 -5.75 -3.07 -3.72
C ARG A 122 -6.05 -4.52 -3.35
N LEU A 123 -6.81 -4.75 -2.27
CA LEU A 123 -7.20 -6.10 -1.87
C LEU A 123 -8.08 -6.78 -2.91
N ARG A 124 -9.03 -6.07 -3.52
CA ARG A 124 -9.83 -6.60 -4.63
C ARG A 124 -8.94 -6.97 -5.82
N LYS A 125 -8.06 -6.06 -6.25
CA LYS A 125 -7.15 -6.28 -7.38
C LYS A 125 -6.19 -7.44 -7.15
N SER A 126 -5.69 -7.58 -5.92
CA SER A 126 -4.81 -8.69 -5.54
C SER A 126 -5.49 -10.07 -5.66
N ARG A 127 -6.79 -10.15 -5.32
CA ARG A 127 -7.58 -11.38 -5.47
C ARG A 127 -7.92 -11.69 -6.92
N GLU A 128 -8.20 -10.65 -7.72
CA GLU A 128 -8.48 -10.78 -9.15
C GLU A 128 -7.29 -11.38 -9.92
N LEU A 129 -6.09 -10.96 -9.57
CA LEU A 129 -4.85 -11.37 -10.25
C LEU A 129 -4.13 -12.55 -9.58
N ASP A 130 -4.67 -13.08 -8.47
CA ASP A 130 -4.04 -14.11 -7.64
C ASP A 130 -2.59 -13.79 -7.24
N ILE A 131 -2.34 -12.53 -6.84
CA ILE A 131 -1.05 -12.05 -6.35
C ILE A 131 -1.20 -11.45 -4.96
N GLU A 132 -0.11 -11.38 -4.21
CA GLU A 132 -0.11 -10.75 -2.90
C GLU A 132 -0.29 -9.24 -3.02
N ALA A 133 -1.10 -8.65 -2.12
CA ALA A 133 -1.46 -7.23 -2.17
C ALA A 133 -0.26 -6.28 -2.24
N TYR A 134 0.84 -6.58 -1.52
CA TYR A 134 2.03 -5.73 -1.52
C TYR A 134 2.76 -5.68 -2.88
N LYS A 135 2.53 -6.65 -3.78
CA LYS A 135 3.05 -6.63 -5.16
C LYS A 135 2.29 -5.65 -6.04
N VAL A 136 0.99 -5.44 -5.79
CA VAL A 136 0.20 -4.37 -6.42
C VAL A 136 0.73 -3.01 -5.97
N PHE A 137 0.67 -2.71 -4.66
CA PHE A 137 1.33 -1.56 -4.05
C PHE A 137 1.70 -1.84 -2.60
N GLN A 138 2.83 -1.32 -2.15
CA GLN A 138 3.17 -1.33 -0.73
C GLN A 138 2.36 -0.27 0.04
N ASN A 139 2.23 -0.41 1.37
CA ASN A 139 1.48 0.56 2.17
C ASN A 139 2.05 1.98 2.06
N ARG A 140 3.39 2.09 2.09
CA ARG A 140 4.09 3.37 1.90
C ARG A 140 3.71 4.06 0.59
N THR A 141 3.67 3.31 -0.51
CA THR A 141 3.25 3.84 -1.83
C THR A 141 1.86 4.45 -1.77
N ILE A 142 0.90 3.78 -1.11
CA ILE A 142 -0.47 4.31 -0.95
C ILE A 142 -0.46 5.60 -0.12
N CYS A 143 0.24 5.63 1.01
CA CYS A 143 0.31 6.81 1.88
C CYS A 143 0.91 8.01 1.13
N GLU A 144 1.99 7.78 0.37
CA GLU A 144 2.62 8.83 -0.44
C GLU A 144 1.71 9.33 -1.56
N MET A 145 0.98 8.45 -2.25
CA MET A 145 0.00 8.87 -3.26
C MET A 145 -1.08 9.78 -2.67
N VAL A 146 -1.62 9.41 -1.51
CA VAL A 146 -2.63 10.20 -0.79
C VAL A 146 -2.06 11.58 -0.44
N ARG A 147 -0.89 11.63 0.20
CA ARG A 147 -0.26 12.89 0.61
C ARG A 147 0.14 13.77 -0.57
N ARG A 148 0.63 13.20 -1.67
CA ARG A 148 0.94 13.95 -2.90
C ARG A 148 -0.30 14.55 -3.52
N ARG A 149 -1.37 13.76 -3.68
CA ARG A 149 -2.65 14.26 -4.20
C ARG A 149 -3.25 15.31 -3.27
N ARG A 150 -3.09 15.17 -1.95
CA ARG A 150 -3.49 16.18 -0.97
C ARG A 150 -2.69 17.48 -1.13
N ASN A 151 -1.36 17.41 -1.23
CA ASN A 151 -0.52 18.59 -1.35
C ASN A 151 -0.65 19.30 -2.70
N ASP A 152 -0.84 18.55 -3.78
CA ASP A 152 -0.99 19.08 -5.13
C ASP A 152 -2.31 18.60 -5.76
N LYS A 153 -3.23 19.55 -5.97
CA LYS A 153 -4.54 19.30 -6.58
C LYS A 153 -4.43 18.80 -8.02
N MET A 154 -3.35 19.17 -8.72
CA MET A 154 -3.12 18.84 -10.13
C MET A 154 -2.25 17.60 -10.30
N PHE A 155 -1.64 17.08 -9.23
CA PHE A 155 -0.79 15.90 -9.25
C PHE A 155 -1.48 14.75 -9.96
N ALA A 156 -0.97 14.29 -11.11
CA ALA A 156 -1.57 13.23 -11.90
C ALA A 156 -3.06 13.47 -12.26
N GLY A 157 -3.46 14.73 -12.44
CA GLY A 157 -4.82 15.12 -12.82
C GLY A 157 -5.09 14.92 -14.33
N ARG A 158 -6.23 14.29 -14.67
CA ARG A 158 -6.64 14.09 -16.07
C ARG A 158 -7.29 15.32 -16.71
N GLU A 159 -7.85 16.21 -15.90
CA GLU A 159 -8.70 17.32 -16.37
C GLU A 159 -7.93 18.58 -16.81
N GLY A 160 -6.60 18.63 -16.65
CA GLY A 160 -5.87 19.90 -16.71
C GLY A 160 -4.94 20.13 -17.89
N MET A 161 -4.23 19.13 -18.42
CA MET A 161 -3.14 19.37 -19.37
C MET A 161 -2.89 18.22 -20.36
N LYS A 162 -2.35 18.62 -21.52
CA LYS A 162 -2.11 17.86 -22.75
C LYS A 162 -1.24 16.61 -22.55
N GLY A 163 -1.88 15.47 -22.31
CA GLY A 163 -1.33 14.15 -22.66
C GLY A 163 -1.03 13.23 -21.48
N THR A 164 -1.15 11.93 -21.74
CA THR A 164 -0.85 10.82 -20.82
C THR A 164 0.56 10.88 -20.24
N SER A 165 1.50 11.48 -20.97
CA SER A 165 2.90 11.62 -20.58
C SER A 165 3.12 12.41 -19.29
N THR A 166 2.24 13.35 -18.92
CA THR A 166 2.40 14.10 -17.65
C THR A 166 2.00 13.26 -16.45
N VAL A 167 0.91 12.50 -16.55
CA VAL A 167 0.41 11.59 -15.50
C VAL A 167 1.45 10.52 -15.19
N GLU A 168 2.05 9.93 -16.23
CA GLU A 168 3.10 8.92 -16.07
C GLU A 168 4.32 9.48 -15.34
N LYS A 169 4.76 10.69 -15.69
CA LYS A 169 5.87 11.37 -15.02
C LYS A 169 5.56 11.64 -13.55
N ASP A 170 4.36 12.12 -13.23
CA ASP A 170 3.94 12.36 -11.85
C ASP A 170 3.89 11.07 -11.03
N LEU A 171 3.36 9.98 -11.62
CA LEU A 171 3.31 8.66 -10.98
C LEU A 171 4.72 8.10 -10.73
N LEU A 172 5.67 8.31 -11.62
CA LEU A 172 7.07 7.89 -11.45
C LEU A 172 7.78 8.60 -10.29
N LEU A 173 7.28 9.76 -9.85
CA LEU A 173 7.82 10.43 -8.66
C LEU A 173 7.42 9.72 -7.36
N VAL A 174 6.35 8.91 -7.38
CA VAL A 174 5.84 8.20 -6.20
C VAL A 174 6.74 7.01 -5.87
N TRP A 175 7.11 6.89 -4.60
CA TRP A 175 7.93 5.77 -4.15
C TRP A 175 7.28 4.40 -4.44
N GLY A 176 8.05 3.52 -5.07
CA GLY A 176 7.63 2.14 -5.38
C GLY A 176 6.75 2.00 -6.63
N ILE A 177 6.51 3.08 -7.37
CA ILE A 177 5.89 3.04 -8.70
C ILE A 177 7.00 3.04 -9.75
N GLY A 178 7.11 1.94 -10.49
CA GLY A 178 8.00 1.85 -11.66
C GLY A 178 7.25 2.09 -12.97
N PRO A 179 7.97 2.16 -14.11
CA PRO A 179 7.39 2.42 -15.42
C PRO A 179 6.16 1.57 -15.77
N ALA A 180 6.23 0.26 -15.54
CA ALA A 180 5.12 -0.66 -15.82
C ALA A 180 3.83 -0.39 -15.01
N LYS A 181 3.94 0.27 -13.84
CA LYS A 181 2.76 0.66 -13.05
C LYS A 181 2.28 2.06 -13.40
N ALA A 182 3.17 2.92 -13.87
CA ALA A 182 2.88 4.28 -14.26
C ALA A 182 2.25 4.37 -15.66
N GLU A 183 2.61 3.46 -16.57
CA GLU A 183 2.10 3.38 -17.94
C GLU A 183 0.56 3.40 -18.00
N GLN A 184 0.02 4.03 -19.05
CA GLN A 184 -1.42 4.09 -19.28
C GLN A 184 -2.11 2.73 -19.14
N GLY A 185 -3.13 2.68 -18.27
CA GLY A 185 -3.86 1.44 -17.96
C GLY A 185 -3.19 0.53 -16.93
N GLY A 186 -2.02 0.90 -16.42
CA GLY A 186 -1.37 0.23 -15.30
C GLY A 186 -2.06 0.49 -13.97
N PHE A 187 -1.55 -0.15 -12.90
CA PHE A 187 -2.13 -0.01 -11.55
C PHE A 187 -2.12 1.41 -11.00
N GLY A 188 -1.19 2.26 -11.45
CA GLY A 188 -1.18 3.68 -11.09
C GLY A 188 -2.42 4.40 -11.58
N TRP A 189 -2.84 4.13 -12.83
CA TRP A 189 -4.03 4.73 -13.42
C TRP A 189 -5.32 4.28 -12.73
N GLU A 190 -5.45 2.98 -12.46
CA GLU A 190 -6.59 2.44 -11.72
C GLU A 190 -6.67 3.00 -10.30
N ALA A 191 -5.53 3.22 -9.63
CA ALA A 191 -5.50 3.86 -8.32
C ALA A 191 -5.90 5.35 -8.38
N LEU A 192 -5.54 6.05 -9.46
CA LEU A 192 -6.02 7.42 -9.69
C LEU A 192 -7.53 7.47 -9.87
N ASP A 193 -8.15 6.47 -10.53
CA ASP A 193 -9.62 6.39 -10.61
C ASP A 193 -10.26 6.30 -9.23
N VAL A 194 -9.64 5.56 -8.30
CA VAL A 194 -10.11 5.49 -6.90
C VAL A 194 -9.94 6.82 -6.19
N LEU A 195 -8.81 7.51 -6.38
CA LEU A 195 -8.59 8.84 -5.82
C LEU A 195 -9.56 9.89 -6.38
N ASP A 196 -10.00 9.71 -7.63
CA ASP A 196 -10.89 10.63 -8.33
C ASP A 196 -12.38 10.45 -8.03
N ILE A 197 -12.72 9.43 -7.24
CA ILE A 197 -14.06 9.27 -6.68
C ILE A 197 -14.45 10.55 -5.91
N PRO A 198 -15.66 11.14 -6.14
CA PRO A 198 -16.07 12.40 -5.54
C PRO A 198 -15.92 12.46 -4.02
N GLU A 199 -16.27 11.37 -3.33
CA GLU A 199 -16.16 11.24 -1.88
C GLU A 199 -14.69 11.38 -1.42
N ASN A 200 -13.75 10.75 -2.12
CA ASN A 200 -12.32 10.86 -1.81
C ASN A 200 -11.79 12.26 -2.15
N LYS A 201 -12.27 12.88 -3.24
CA LYS A 201 -11.91 14.27 -3.56
C LYS A 201 -12.34 15.23 -2.45
N MET A 202 -13.56 15.07 -1.91
CA MET A 202 -14.05 15.88 -0.79
C MET A 202 -13.21 15.70 0.47
N LEU A 203 -12.84 14.46 0.82
CA LEU A 203 -11.96 14.17 1.96
C LEU A 203 -10.58 14.82 1.80
N LEU A 204 -9.98 14.73 0.61
CA LEU A 204 -8.71 15.40 0.32
C LEU A 204 -8.82 16.93 0.36
N MET A 205 -9.98 17.51 0.03
CA MET A 205 -10.21 18.95 0.20
C MET A 205 -10.33 19.32 1.67
N ALA A 206 -11.08 18.56 2.47
CA ALA A 206 -11.20 18.77 3.91
C ALA A 206 -9.84 18.70 4.63
N SER A 207 -8.98 17.73 4.28
CA SER A 207 -7.59 17.65 4.80
C SER A 207 -6.75 18.89 4.48
N ARG A 208 -6.98 19.55 3.34
CA ARG A 208 -6.29 20.80 2.99
C ARG A 208 -6.71 21.92 3.93
N GLU A 209 -8.02 22.09 4.08
CA GLU A 209 -8.60 23.15 4.91
C GLU A 209 -8.16 23.07 6.38
N VAL A 210 -8.03 21.86 6.95
CA VAL A 210 -7.59 21.66 8.34
C VAL A 210 -6.14 22.09 8.58
N CYS A 211 -5.26 21.91 7.59
CA CYS A 211 -3.85 22.33 7.71
C CYS A 211 -3.68 23.83 7.48
N ASP A 212 -4.49 24.41 6.59
CA ASP A 212 -4.45 25.84 6.28
C ASP A 212 -5.08 26.67 7.40
N ASN A 213 -6.08 26.12 8.10
CA ASN A 213 -6.74 26.71 9.26
C ASN A 213 -6.68 25.74 10.44
N PRO A 214 -5.52 25.61 11.11
CA PRO A 214 -5.43 24.79 12.30
C PRO A 214 -6.46 25.32 13.32
N PRO A 215 -7.27 24.44 13.94
CA PRO A 215 -8.22 24.87 14.95
C PRO A 215 -7.43 25.65 16.00
N GLU A 216 -7.75 26.94 16.18
CA GLU A 216 -7.16 27.74 17.23
C GLU A 216 -7.28 26.93 18.51
N LEU A 217 -6.16 26.65 19.18
CA LEU A 217 -6.11 26.01 20.50
C LEU A 217 -6.67 26.97 21.58
N SER A 218 -7.68 27.75 21.25
CA SER A 218 -8.37 28.70 22.08
C SER A 218 -9.38 27.97 22.96
N GLY A 219 -8.93 27.42 24.09
CA GLY A 219 -9.89 27.07 25.13
C GLY A 219 -9.49 26.09 26.21
N ILE A 220 -8.30 25.47 26.18
CA ILE A 220 -7.80 24.77 27.37
C ILE A 220 -7.09 25.79 28.26
N ALA A 221 -7.82 26.84 28.63
CA ALA A 221 -7.44 27.66 29.76
C ALA A 221 -7.80 26.86 31.01
N ASP A 222 -6.76 26.47 31.74
CA ASP A 222 -6.78 25.93 33.09
C ASP A 222 -7.98 26.42 33.91
N LYS A 223 -8.98 25.56 34.10
CA LYS A 223 -9.87 25.63 35.26
C LYS A 223 -9.29 24.79 36.39
N SER A 224 -8.02 25.03 36.71
CA SER A 224 -7.40 24.63 37.96
C SER A 224 -7.25 25.88 38.81
N ASP A 225 -8.36 26.38 39.34
CA ASP A 225 -8.38 27.20 40.56
C ASP A 225 -9.84 27.54 40.91
N ASN A 226 -10.43 26.73 41.80
CA ASN A 226 -11.18 27.23 42.95
C ASN A 226 -11.46 26.06 43.91
N GLN A 227 -10.56 25.92 44.88
CA GLN A 227 -10.86 25.40 46.22
C GLN A 227 -11.67 26.42 47.01
#